data_AF-A0A3A4RAY0-F1
#
_entry.id   AF-A0A3A4RAY0-F1
#
_cell.length_a   1.000
_cell.length_b   1.000
_cell.length_c   1.000
_cell.angle_alpha   90.00
_cell.angle_beta   90.00
_cell.angle_gamma   90.00
#
_symmetry.space_group_name_H-M   'P 1'
#
loop_
_entity.id
_entity.type
_entity.pdbx_description
1 polymer ?
#
loop_
_entity_poly.entity_id
_entity_poly.type
_entity_poly.pdbx_seq_one_letter_code
_entity_poly.pdbx_strand_id
1 'polypeptide(L)'
;MSEKPLVGIIMGSDSDLPTMEKACEPLKEFGIPYEVKIVSAHRTPELMREYGKTAHERGLRVIIAGAGGAAHLPGMTASYTPLPVIGVP
;
A
#
# COMPACT_ATOMS: atom_id res chain seq x y z
N MET A 1 -7.54 16.11 -14.99
CA MET A 1 -7.58 14.64 -15.04
C MET A 1 -6.73 14.17 -13.88
N SER A 2 -7.28 13.39 -12.94
CA SER A 2 -6.47 12.86 -11.83
C SER A 2 -5.47 11.87 -12.42
N GLU A 3 -4.18 12.12 -12.22
CA GLU A 3 -3.11 11.25 -12.74
C GLU A 3 -3.23 9.86 -12.14
N LYS A 4 -3.02 8.84 -12.98
CA LYS A 4 -3.08 7.43 -12.59
C LYS A 4 -1.98 7.16 -11.54
N PRO A 5 -2.29 6.60 -10.36
CA PRO A 5 -1.31 6.44 -9.29
C PRO A 5 -0.18 5.50 -9.73
N LEU A 6 1.05 5.84 -9.34
CA LEU A 6 2.24 5.02 -9.51
C LEU A 6 2.63 4.33 -8.20
N VAL A 7 2.23 4.87 -7.05
CA VAL A 7 2.51 4.27 -5.73
C VAL A 7 1.21 3.97 -5.00
N GLY A 8 1.10 2.76 -4.46
CA GLY A 8 0.01 2.37 -3.57
C GLY A 8 0.44 2.41 -2.12
N ILE A 9 -0.18 3.23 -1.28
CA ILE A 9 0.03 3.23 0.17
C ILE A 9 -1.13 2.49 0.82
N ILE A 10 -0.85 1.37 1.48
CA ILE A 10 -1.86 0.57 2.16
C ILE A 10 -1.54 0.41 3.64
N MET A 11 -2.57 0.33 4.46
CA MET A 11 -2.43 0.17 5.91
C MET A 11 -3.56 -0.67 6.50
N GLY A 12 -3.30 -1.32 7.63
CA GLY A 12 -4.24 -2.25 8.25
C GLY A 12 -5.47 -1.58 8.87
N SER A 13 -5.29 -0.35 9.39
CA SER A 13 -6.32 0.45 10.07
C SER A 13 -6.13 1.95 9.84
N ASP A 14 -7.17 2.72 10.11
CA ASP A 14 -7.11 4.17 10.33
C ASP A 14 -6.11 4.59 11.42
N SER A 15 -5.93 3.79 12.47
CA SER A 15 -4.93 4.08 13.51
C SER A 15 -3.48 4.05 13.02
N ASP A 16 -3.21 3.43 11.86
CA ASP A 16 -1.88 3.43 11.23
C ASP A 16 -1.62 4.72 10.43
N LEU A 17 -2.67 5.48 10.11
CA LEU A 17 -2.61 6.65 9.23
C LEU A 17 -1.59 7.71 9.69
N PRO A 18 -1.50 8.10 10.98
CA PRO A 18 -0.52 9.10 11.42
C PRO A 18 0.95 8.72 11.13
N THR A 19 1.26 7.41 11.08
CA THR A 19 2.58 6.92 10.69
C THR A 19 2.72 6.93 9.17
N MET A 20 1.71 6.42 8.47
CA MET A 20 1.77 6.20 7.02
C MET A 20 1.65 7.49 6.20
N GLU A 21 1.06 8.56 6.73
CA GLU A 21 1.01 9.87 6.07
C GLU A 21 2.41 10.43 5.78
N LYS A 22 3.42 10.06 6.56
CA LYS A 22 4.83 10.44 6.32
C LYS A 22 5.38 9.86 5.01
N ALA A 23 4.82 8.75 4.53
CA ALA A 23 5.17 8.21 3.21
C ALA A 23 4.58 9.04 2.07
N CYS A 24 3.50 9.78 2.31
CA CYS A 24 2.88 10.66 1.31
C CYS A 24 3.72 11.92 1.05
N GLU A 25 4.38 12.46 2.08
CA GLU A 25 5.15 13.71 2.01
C GLU A 25 6.21 13.73 0.89
N PRO A 26 7.17 12.78 0.83
CA PRO A 26 8.16 12.76 -0.25
C PRO A 26 7.51 12.53 -1.62
N LEU A 27 6.42 11.74 -1.70
CA LEU A 27 5.71 11.53 -2.97
C LEU A 27 5.08 12.83 -3.48
N LYS A 28 4.51 13.65 -2.58
CA LYS A 28 4.00 14.98 -2.92
C LYS A 28 5.13 15.90 -3.38
N GLU A 29 6.25 15.93 -2.65
CA GLU A 29 7.41 16.77 -2.97
C GLU A 29 7.97 16.44 -4.37
N PHE A 30 8.06 15.16 -4.71
CA PHE A 30 8.54 14.71 -6.02
C PHE A 30 7.47 14.71 -7.12
N GLY A 31 6.22 15.08 -6.81
CA GLY A 31 5.12 15.06 -7.77
C GLY A 31 4.78 13.66 -8.28
N ILE A 32 4.97 12.62 -7.46
CA ILE A 32 4.65 11.23 -7.80
C ILE A 32 3.19 10.96 -7.43
N PRO A 33 2.30 10.61 -8.38
CA PRO A 33 0.91 10.32 -8.06
C PRO A 33 0.79 9.01 -7.26
N TYR A 34 -0.03 9.02 -6.22
CA TYR A 34 -0.21 7.87 -5.33
C TYR A 34 -1.68 7.74 -4.87
N GLU A 35 -2.03 6.54 -4.40
CA GLU A 35 -3.30 6.26 -3.73
C GLU A 35 -3.07 5.82 -2.29
N VAL A 36 -4.03 6.10 -1.39
CA VAL A 36 -4.01 5.66 0.01
C VAL A 36 -5.26 4.82 0.27
N LYS A 37 -5.11 3.61 0.83
CA LYS A 37 -6.23 2.71 1.15
C LYS A 37 -6.04 1.97 2.47
N ILE A 38 -7.14 1.72 3.18
CA ILE A 38 -7.17 0.78 4.31
C ILE A 38 -7.42 -0.63 3.76
N VAL A 39 -6.45 -1.51 3.95
CA VAL A 39 -6.43 -2.89 3.49
C VAL A 39 -5.87 -3.75 4.62
N SER A 40 -6.71 -4.56 5.26
CA SER A 40 -6.33 -5.33 6.44
C SER A 40 -6.02 -6.78 6.10
N ALA A 41 -4.81 -7.23 6.39
CA ALA A 41 -4.40 -8.62 6.17
C ALA A 41 -5.26 -9.63 6.94
N HIS A 42 -5.75 -9.26 8.13
CA HIS A 42 -6.53 -10.16 8.99
C HIS A 42 -8.03 -9.94 8.87
N ARG A 43 -8.49 -8.70 8.66
CA ARG A 43 -9.94 -8.38 8.63
C ARG A 43 -10.52 -8.44 7.23
N THR A 44 -9.72 -8.12 6.20
CA THR A 44 -10.14 -8.11 4.80
C THR A 44 -9.12 -8.82 3.89
N PRO A 45 -8.77 -10.09 4.17
CA PRO A 45 -7.70 -10.81 3.46
C PRO A 45 -7.95 -10.90 1.95
N GLU A 46 -9.21 -11.03 1.51
CA GLU A 46 -9.51 -11.09 0.08
C GLU A 46 -9.35 -9.76 -0.63
N LEU A 47 -9.64 -8.64 0.05
CA LEU A 47 -9.34 -7.31 -0.47
C LEU A 47 -7.84 -7.11 -0.64
N MET A 48 -7.03 -7.56 0.34
CA MET A 48 -5.58 -7.51 0.26
C MET A 48 -5.04 -8.34 -0.90
N ARG A 49 -5.53 -9.58 -1.04
CA ARG A 49 -5.17 -10.47 -2.14
C ARG A 49 -5.47 -9.83 -3.49
N GLU A 50 -6.68 -9.31 -3.65
CA GLU A 50 -7.12 -8.67 -4.89
C GLU A 50 -6.31 -7.39 -5.19
N TYR A 51 -6.04 -6.59 -4.16
CA TYR A 51 -5.21 -5.39 -4.27
C TYR A 51 -3.81 -5.72 -4.80
N GLY A 52 -3.16 -6.73 -4.24
CA GLY A 52 -1.83 -7.18 -4.64
C GLY A 52 -1.81 -7.74 -6.07
N LYS A 53 -2.73 -8.65 -6.39
CA LYS A 53 -2.81 -9.29 -7.73
C LYS A 53 -2.96 -8.27 -8.85
N THR A 54 -3.89 -7.33 -8.69
CA THR A 54 -4.23 -6.35 -9.74
C THR A 54 -3.33 -5.11 -9.74
N ALA A 55 -2.49 -4.90 -8.73
CA ALA A 55 -1.68 -3.68 -8.60
C ALA A 55 -0.86 -3.35 -9.86
N HIS A 56 -0.18 -4.36 -10.42
CA HIS A 56 0.68 -4.19 -11.60
C HIS A 56 -0.12 -3.87 -12.87
N GLU A 57 -1.30 -4.49 -13.04
CA GLU A 57 -2.24 -4.21 -14.15
C GLU A 57 -2.84 -2.81 -14.05
N ARG A 58 -3.08 -2.35 -12.81
CA ARG A 58 -3.51 -0.98 -12.51
C ARG A 58 -2.41 0.06 -12.73
N GLY A 59 -1.19 -0.34 -13.13
CA GLY A 59 -0.09 0.58 -13.42
C GLY A 59 0.70 1.05 -12.20
N LEU A 60 0.45 0.48 -11.01
CA LEU A 60 1.30 0.73 -9.86
C LEU A 60 2.71 0.22 -10.13
N ARG A 61 3.70 0.90 -9.56
CA ARG A 61 5.12 0.59 -9.67
C ARG A 61 5.72 0.12 -8.36
N VAL A 62 5.18 0.58 -7.23
CA VAL A 62 5.60 0.23 -5.86
C VAL A 62 4.38 0.21 -4.93
N ILE A 63 4.40 -0.66 -3.94
CA ILE A 63 3.45 -0.65 -2.82
C ILE A 63 4.20 -0.34 -1.52
N ILE A 64 3.71 0.61 -0.73
CA ILE A 64 4.17 0.90 0.63
C ILE A 64 3.09 0.39 1.58
N ALA A 65 3.42 -0.60 2.41
CA ALA A 65 2.46 -1.28 3.27
C ALA A 65 2.83 -1.10 4.75
N GLY A 66 1.91 -0.53 5.53
CA GLY A 66 2.07 -0.30 6.97
C GLY A 66 1.27 -1.28 7.81
N ALA A 67 1.87 -1.86 8.85
CA ALA A 67 1.15 -2.65 9.85
C ALA A 67 1.96 -2.78 11.15
N GLY A 68 1.28 -2.70 12.30
CA GLY A 68 1.86 -2.97 13.61
C GLY A 68 1.57 -4.37 14.17
N GLY A 69 2.32 -4.76 15.22
CA GLY A 69 2.12 -6.02 15.94
C GLY A 69 2.46 -7.25 15.10
N ALA A 70 1.48 -8.14 14.87
CA ALA A 70 1.61 -9.25 13.91
C ALA A 70 1.49 -8.73 12.46
N ALA A 71 2.49 -7.96 12.04
CA ALA A 71 2.49 -7.12 10.84
C ALA A 71 2.57 -7.90 9.51
N HIS A 72 1.52 -8.66 9.18
CA HIS A 72 1.52 -9.54 7.99
C HIS A 72 1.20 -8.83 6.68
N LEU A 73 0.67 -7.60 6.71
CA LEU A 73 0.24 -6.90 5.50
C LEU A 73 1.34 -6.77 4.44
N PRO A 74 2.59 -6.34 4.77
CA PRO A 74 3.62 -6.18 3.76
C PRO A 74 4.01 -7.52 3.10
N GLY A 75 4.29 -8.54 3.91
CA GLY A 75 4.72 -9.85 3.42
C GLY A 75 3.64 -10.56 2.59
N MET A 76 2.39 -10.53 3.06
CA MET A 76 1.29 -11.15 2.32
C MET A 76 0.97 -10.40 1.03
N THR A 77 1.05 -9.06 1.01
CA THR A 77 0.88 -8.29 -0.22
C THR A 77 1.97 -8.63 -1.24
N ALA A 78 3.22 -8.73 -0.79
CA ALA A 78 4.36 -9.13 -1.63
C ALA A 78 4.16 -10.53 -2.25
N SER A 79 3.51 -11.44 -1.54
CA SER A 79 3.22 -12.79 -2.07
C SER A 79 2.24 -12.81 -3.24
N TYR A 80 1.47 -11.74 -3.45
CA TYR A 80 0.43 -11.65 -4.48
C TYR A 80 0.77 -10.73 -5.64
N THR A 81 1.95 -10.11 -5.65
CA THR A 81 2.31 -9.12 -6.67
C THR A 81 3.77 -9.27 -7.11
N PRO A 82 4.09 -9.04 -8.40
CA PRO A 82 5.48 -8.97 -8.84
C PRO A 82 6.14 -7.63 -8.51
N LEU A 83 5.37 -6.65 -8.02
CA LEU A 83 5.87 -5.31 -7.70
C LEU A 83 6.72 -5.31 -6.41
N PRO A 84 7.70 -4.40 -6.30
CA PRO A 84 8.36 -4.11 -5.03
C PRO A 84 7.34 -3.70 -3.95
N VAL A 85 7.46 -4.30 -2.76
CA VAL A 85 6.68 -3.94 -1.58
C VAL A 85 7.61 -3.47 -0.48
N ILE A 86 7.41 -2.24 0.00
CA ILE A 86 8.14 -1.62 1.09
C ILE A 86 7.29 -1.76 2.36
N GLY A 87 7.78 -2.49 3.35
CA GLY A 87 7.12 -2.64 4.65
C GLY A 87 7.50 -1.52 5.61
N VAL A 88 6.49 -0.91 6.25
CA VAL A 88 6.64 0.04 7.35
C VAL A 88 6.10 -0.62 8.63
N PRO A 89 6.96 -0.93 9.61
CA PRO A 89 6.55 -1.57 10.87
C PRO A 89 5.84 -0.61 11.84
#